data_AF-A0A351CZF9-F1
#
_entry.id   AF-A0A351CZF9-F1
#
_cell.length_a   1.000
_cell.length_b   1.000
_cell.length_c   1.000
_cell.angle_alpha   90.00
_cell.angle_beta   90.00
_cell.angle_gamma   90.00
#
_symmetry.space_group_name_H-M   'P 1'
#
loop_
_entity.id
_entity.type
_entity.pdbx_description
1 polymer ?
#
loop_
_entity_poly.entity_id
_entity_poly.type
_entity_poly.pdbx_seq_one_letter_code
_entity_poly.pdbx_strand_id
1 'polypeptide(L)' 'MWVRLRLLLILVVLMVFGIADNAVAETPTFGYLERVMIYPGPVAMEAKLDTGADNSAIHATNIKLGLRDGK' A
#
# COMPACT_ATOMS: atom_id res chain seq x y z
N MET A 1 24.88 16.23 42.18
CA MET A 1 25.01 16.48 40.72
C MET A 1 25.19 15.18 39.91
N TRP A 2 25.91 14.18 40.42
CA TRP A 2 26.29 12.99 39.65
C TRP A 2 25.14 11.98 39.42
N VAL A 3 24.19 11.87 40.35
CA VAL A 3 23.01 11.00 40.20
C VAL A 3 22.08 11.50 39.09
N ARG A 4 21.89 12.82 38.96
CA ARG A 4 21.09 13.44 37.89
C ARG A 4 21.73 13.22 36.51
N LEU A 5 23.05 13.29 36.43
CA LEU A 5 23.79 13.02 35.19
C LEU A 5 23.67 11.54 34.77
N ARG A 6 23.73 10.60 35.72
CA ARG A 6 23.53 9.17 35.45
C ARG A 6 22.11 8.86 34.97
N LEU A 7 21.09 9.47 35.58
CA LEU A 7 19.71 9.33 35.16
C LEU A 7 19.47 9.88 33.75
N LEU A 8 20.09 11.02 33.41
CA LEU A 8 20.03 11.58 32.06
C LEU A 8 20.71 10.68 31.03
N LEU A 9 21.86 10.09 31.35
CA LEU A 9 22.53 9.14 30.47
C LEU A 9 21.71 7.88 30.23
N ILE A 10 21.06 7.34 31.27
CA ILE A 10 20.15 6.18 31.13
C ILE A 10 18.95 6.52 30.25
N LEU A 11 18.37 7.71 30.41
CA LEU A 11 17.25 8.18 29.58
C LEU A 11 17.66 8.30 28.10
N VAL A 12 18.85 8.84 27.82
CA VAL A 12 19.39 8.95 26.45
C VAL A 12 19.63 7.57 25.85
N VAL A 13 20.17 6.62 26.61
CA VAL A 13 20.36 5.23 26.14
C VAL A 13 19.01 4.58 25.84
N LEU A 14 18.00 4.75 26.68
CA LEU A 14 16.66 4.22 26.44
C LEU A 14 15.98 4.83 25.21
N MET A 15 16.22 6.12 24.92
CA MET A 15 15.73 6.75 23.69
C MET A 15 16.44 6.23 22.42
N VAL A 16 17.74 5.94 22.49
CA VAL A 16 18.52 5.44 21.34
C VAL A 16 18.15 4.00 20.97
N PHE A 17 17.81 3.16 21.95
CA PHE A 17 17.36 1.77 21.71
C PHE A 17 15.85 1.64 21.42
N GLY A 18 15.07 2.71 21.57
CA GLY A 18 13.60 2.66 21.56
C GLY A 18 12.91 2.72 20.21
N ILE A 19 13.62 2.85 19.07
CA ILE A 19 12.97 2.99 17.76
C ILE A 19 13.70 2.16 16.71
N ALA A 20 13.51 0.84 16.78
CA ALA A 20 13.68 -0.04 15.62
C ALA A 20 12.36 -0.76 15.40
N ASP A 21 11.33 0.00 15.00
CA ASP A 21 10.14 -0.61 14.41
C ASP A 21 10.55 -1.05 13.00
N ASN A 22 10.95 -2.31 12.87
CA ASN A 22 11.05 -2.94 11.57
C ASN A 22 9.61 -3.15 11.12
N ALA A 23 8.98 -2.08 10.64
CA ALA A 23 7.76 -2.15 9.87
C ALA A 23 8.10 -2.87 8.55
N VAL A 24 8.33 -4.17 8.65
CA VAL A 24 8.22 -5.08 7.52
C VAL A 24 6.82 -4.85 7.02
N ALA A 25 6.70 -4.13 5.91
CA ALA A 25 5.43 -3.93 5.26
C ALA A 25 4.88 -5.33 4.97
N GLU A 26 3.91 -5.76 5.77
CA GLU A 26 3.21 -7.02 5.53
C GLU A 26 2.65 -6.92 4.12
N THR A 27 3.16 -7.77 3.22
CA THR A 27 2.63 -7.85 1.88
C THR A 27 1.33 -8.63 1.99
N PRO A 28 0.16 -8.00 1.78
CA PRO A 28 -1.09 -8.68 1.92
C PRO A 28 -1.16 -9.82 0.90
N THR A 29 -1.54 -11.00 1.38
CA THR A 29 -1.85 -12.14 0.51
C THR A 29 -3.34 -12.11 0.21
N PHE A 30 -3.68 -12.06 -1.08
CA PHE A 30 -5.05 -12.02 -1.57
C PHE A 30 -5.52 -13.37 -2.09
N GLY A 31 -6.83 -13.59 -2.12
CA GLY A 31 -7.44 -14.69 -2.83
C GLY A 31 -7.38 -14.51 -4.34
N TYR A 32 -7.73 -15.56 -5.10
CA TYR A 32 -7.73 -15.49 -6.56
C TYR A 32 -8.88 -14.66 -7.13
N LEU A 33 -9.92 -14.35 -6.34
CA LEU A 33 -11.07 -13.54 -6.72
C LEU A 33 -11.31 -12.51 -5.62
N GLU A 34 -11.27 -11.22 -5.97
CA GLU A 34 -11.37 -10.12 -5.02
C GLU A 34 -12.28 -9.02 -5.55
N ARG A 35 -12.82 -8.20 -4.64
CA ARG A 35 -13.57 -6.98 -5.01
C ARG A 35 -12.60 -5.84 -5.27
N VAL A 36 -12.62 -5.29 -6.49
CA VAL A 36 -11.76 -4.18 -6.94
C VAL A 36 -12.59 -2.94 -7.30
N MET A 37 -11.94 -1.76 -7.25
CA MET A 37 -12.52 -0.48 -7.66
C MET A 37 -11.76 0.08 -8.88
N ILE A 38 -12.49 0.52 -9.91
CA ILE A 38 -11.90 1.18 -11.08
C ILE A 38 -11.72 2.68 -10.79
N TYR A 39 -10.51 3.08 -10.39
CA TYR A 39 -10.17 4.47 -10.13
C TYR A 39 -10.17 5.32 -11.42
N PRO A 40 -10.61 6.59 -11.39
CA PRO A 40 -11.13 7.36 -10.25
C PRO A 40 -12.65 7.20 -10.00
N GLY A 41 -13.32 6.26 -10.67
CA GLY A 41 -14.76 6.10 -10.61
C GLY A 41 -15.26 5.25 -9.43
N PRO A 42 -16.58 5.27 -9.15
CA PRO A 42 -17.19 4.47 -8.09
C PRO A 42 -17.50 3.02 -8.53
N VAL A 43 -17.03 2.59 -9.71
CA VAL A 43 -17.36 1.26 -10.25
C VAL A 43 -16.57 0.20 -9.50
N ALA A 44 -17.29 -0.67 -8.78
CA ALA A 44 -16.72 -1.82 -8.09
C ALA A 44 -17.17 -3.13 -8.75
N MET A 45 -16.26 -4.09 -8.86
CA MET A 45 -16.53 -5.40 -9.47
C MET A 45 -15.69 -6.51 -8.84
N GLU A 46 -16.11 -7.76 -9.03
CA GLU A 46 -15.26 -8.92 -8.74
C GLU A 46 -14.25 -9.09 -9.88
N ALA A 47 -12.98 -9.26 -9.53
CA ALA A 47 -11.91 -9.47 -10.48
C ALA A 47 -11.03 -10.63 -10.05
N LYS A 48 -10.57 -11.41 -11.02
CA LYS A 48 -9.62 -12.49 -10.80
C LYS A 48 -8.20 -11.90 -10.73
N LEU A 49 -7.44 -12.30 -9.70
CA LEU A 49 -5.99 -12.06 -9.62
C LEU A 49 -5.26 -13.23 -10.31
N ASP A 50 -4.91 -13.03 -11.58
CA ASP A 50 -4.35 -14.08 -12.44
C ASP A 50 -2.84 -13.88 -12.63
N THR A 51 -2.02 -14.61 -11.87
CA THR A 51 -0.55 -14.54 -11.97
C THR A 51 0.00 -15.15 -13.26
N GLY A 52 -0.84 -15.84 -14.05
CA GLY A 52 -0.48 -16.39 -15.36
C GLY A 52 -0.70 -15.44 -16.53
N ALA A 53 -1.20 -14.21 -16.29
CA ALA A 53 -1.50 -13.24 -17.33
C ALA A 53 -0.58 -12.01 -17.25
N ASP A 54 -0.02 -11.61 -18.40
CA ASP A 54 0.79 -10.38 -18.50
C ASP A 54 -0.05 -9.10 -18.47
N ASN A 55 -1.33 -9.21 -18.85
CA ASN A 55 -2.24 -8.09 -19.03
C ASN A 55 -3.52 -8.25 -18.21
N SER A 56 -4.05 -7.12 -17.75
CA SER A 56 -5.41 -7.03 -17.20
C SER A 56 -6.43 -6.83 -18.32
N ALA A 57 -7.63 -7.38 -18.15
CA ALA A 57 -8.72 -7.23 -19.11
C ALA A 57 -10.04 -6.93 -18.39
N ILE A 58 -10.85 -6.06 -19.00
CA ILE A 58 -12.23 -5.76 -18.56
C ILE A 58 -13.12 -5.83 -19.80
N HIS A 59 -14.24 -6.54 -19.69
CA HIS A 59 -15.23 -6.55 -20.75
C HIS A 59 -15.92 -5.18 -20.84
N ALA A 60 -15.88 -4.55 -22.02
CA ALA A 60 -16.50 -3.26 -22.29
C ALA A 60 -17.13 -3.24 -23.69
N THR A 61 -18.29 -2.61 -23.81
CA THR A 61 -19.05 -2.47 -25.07
C THR A 61 -19.30 -1.01 -25.39
N ASN A 62 -19.54 -0.67 -26.67
CA ASN A 62 -19.85 0.69 -27.13
C ASN A 62 -18.75 1.72 -26.81
N ILE A 63 -17.49 1.31 -26.96
CA ILE A 63 -16.33 2.18 -26.73
C ILE A 63 -16.37 3.36 -27.69
N LYS A 64 -16.26 4.58 -27.15
CA LYS A 64 -16.17 5.82 -27.92
C LYS A 64 -14.79 6.43 -27.71
N LEU A 65 -14.13 6.76 -28.82
CA LEU A 65 -12.88 7.51 -28.81
C LEU A 65 -13.20 8.99 -28.71
N GLY A 66 -12.45 9.71 -27.88
CA GLY A 66 -12.55 11.16 -27.74
C GLY A 66 -11.17 11.74 -27.53
N LEU A 67 -10.95 12.95 -28.06
CA LEU A 67 -9.73 13.71 -27.80
C LEU A 67 -9.91 14.55 -26.54
N ARG A 68 -8.96 14.46 -25.62
CA ARG A 68 -8.85 15.32 -24.45
C ARG A 68 -7.41 15.82 -24.33
N ASP A 69 -7.25 17.14 -24.28
CA ASP A 69 -5.93 17.79 -24.18
C ASP A 69 -4.94 17.34 -25.28
N GLY A 70 -5.48 17.10 -26.49
CA GLY A 70 -4.71 16.68 -27.67
C GLY A 70 -4.31 15.20 -27.71
N LYS A 71 -4.90 14.36 -26.84
CA LYS A 71 -4.68 12.92 -26.77
C LYS A 71 -5.98 12.14 -26.87
#